data_AF-A0A0F5VIP2-F1
#
_entry.id   AF-A0A0F5VIP2-F1
#
_cell.length_a   1.000
_cell.length_b   1.000
_cell.length_c   1.000
_cell.angle_alpha   90.00
_cell.angle_beta   90.00
_cell.angle_gamma   90.00
#
_symmetry.space_group_name_H-M   'P 1'
#
loop_
_entity.id
_entity.type
_entity.pdbx_description
1 polymer ?
#
loop_
_entity_poly.entity_id
_entity_poly.type
_entity_poly.pdbx_seq_one_letter_code
_entity_poly.pdbx_strand_id
1 'polypeptide(L)'
;PEEAARAARTVLALLGAHVVGEVRAELAARLPEELALVLLNPLQAREPLSPERFVRATAAWIEGATEQTAAWDVSAVLSVAADAAGEELTGRILLQLPAGYDLLFGHPQR
;
A
#
# COMPACT_ATOMS: atom_id res chain seq x y z
N PRO A 1 1.43 -17.42 8.75
CA PRO A 1 2.43 -16.32 8.85
C PRO A 1 2.99 -15.90 7.48
N GLU A 2 3.38 -16.85 6.63
CA GLU A 2 3.99 -16.56 5.32
C GLU A 2 3.07 -15.82 4.35
N GLU A 3 1.80 -16.23 4.24
CA GLU A 3 0.83 -15.57 3.35
C GLU A 3 0.60 -14.10 3.72
N ALA A 4 0.43 -13.79 5.01
CA ALA A 4 0.28 -12.41 5.48
C ALA A 4 1.52 -11.56 5.15
N ALA A 5 2.72 -12.14 5.30
CA ALA A 5 3.96 -11.45 4.96
C ALA A 5 4.13 -11.27 3.44
N ARG A 6 3.62 -12.21 2.62
CA ARG A 6 3.59 -12.09 1.15
C ARG A 6 2.61 -11.01 0.70
N ALA A 7 1.42 -10.99 1.27
CA ALA A 7 0.42 -9.96 1.02
C ALA A 7 0.97 -8.57 1.37
N ALA A 8 1.55 -8.41 2.56
CA ALA A 8 2.17 -7.15 3.00
C ALA A 8 3.23 -6.64 2.02
N ARG A 9 4.17 -7.51 1.59
CA ARG A 9 5.19 -7.14 0.59
C ARG A 9 4.59 -6.76 -0.75
N THR A 10 3.59 -7.50 -1.21
CA THR A 10 2.91 -7.22 -2.50
C THR A 10 2.22 -5.86 -2.48
N VAL A 11 1.46 -5.59 -1.42
CA VAL A 11 0.73 -4.32 -1.25
C VAL A 11 1.70 -3.15 -1.12
N LEU A 12 2.77 -3.29 -0.31
CA LEU A 12 3.75 -2.22 -0.14
C LEU A 12 4.60 -1.99 -1.41
N ALA A 13 4.88 -3.03 -2.19
CA ALA A 13 5.55 -2.88 -3.48
C ALA A 13 4.71 -2.04 -4.46
N LEU A 14 3.41 -2.36 -4.56
CA LEU A 14 2.47 -1.61 -5.38
C LEU A 14 2.31 -0.17 -4.86
N LEU A 15 2.18 0.03 -3.55
CA LEU A 15 2.10 1.37 -2.96
C LEU A 15 3.38 2.19 -3.27
N GLY A 16 4.55 1.59 -3.10
CA GLY A 16 5.84 2.23 -3.38
C GLY A 16 6.03 2.64 -4.84
N ALA A 17 5.33 1.99 -5.77
CA ALA A 17 5.28 2.38 -7.18
C ALA A 17 4.50 3.68 -7.42
N HIS A 18 3.61 4.06 -6.49
CA HIS A 18 2.73 5.22 -6.58
C HIS A 18 3.12 6.36 -5.63
N VAL A 19 3.91 6.09 -4.59
CA VAL A 19 4.42 7.12 -3.67
C VAL A 19 5.85 7.53 -4.08
N VAL A 20 6.13 8.83 -4.08
CA VAL A 20 7.39 9.41 -4.55
C VAL A 20 8.03 10.36 -3.55
N GLY A 21 9.32 10.64 -3.78
CA GLY A 21 10.10 11.61 -3.00
C GLY A 21 10.24 11.24 -1.53
N GLU A 22 10.31 12.26 -0.67
CA GLU A 22 10.52 12.13 0.77
C GLU A 22 9.41 11.33 1.46
N VAL A 23 8.15 11.38 0.97
CA VAL A 23 7.03 10.63 1.55
C VAL A 23 7.31 9.13 1.56
N ARG A 24 7.93 8.61 0.49
CA ARG A 24 8.29 7.20 0.40
C ARG A 24 9.41 6.82 1.36
N ALA A 25 10.44 7.66 1.44
CA ALA A 25 11.58 7.44 2.35
C ALA A 25 11.13 7.50 3.82
N GLU A 26 10.25 8.45 4.15
CA GLU A 26 9.68 8.60 5.48
C GLU A 26 8.81 7.40 5.86
N LEU A 27 7.96 6.91 4.94
CA LEU A 27 7.18 5.69 5.17
C LEU A 27 8.10 4.48 5.41
N ALA A 28 9.14 4.31 4.59
CA ALA A 28 10.11 3.23 4.77
C ALA A 28 10.79 3.28 6.14
N ALA A 29 11.13 4.47 6.64
CA ALA A 29 11.73 4.66 7.96
C ALA A 29 10.82 4.31 9.14
N ARG A 30 9.50 4.17 8.92
CA ARG A 30 8.52 3.77 9.95
C ARG A 30 8.21 2.26 9.96
N LEU A 31 8.70 1.51 8.99
CA LEU A 31 8.39 0.09 8.83
C LEU A 31 9.56 -0.80 9.27
N PRO A 32 9.29 -2.08 9.61
CA PRO A 32 10.33 -3.10 9.75
C PRO A 32 11.22 -3.17 8.51
N GLU A 33 12.50 -3.46 8.69
CA GLU A 33 13.53 -3.43 7.65
C GLU A 33 13.13 -4.23 6.40
N GLU A 34 12.56 -5.43 6.58
CA GLU A 34 12.17 -6.30 5.46
C GLU A 34 11.07 -5.70 4.58
N LEU A 35 10.21 -4.84 5.15
CA LEU A 35 9.14 -4.14 4.44
C LEU A 35 9.63 -2.80 3.89
N ALA A 36 10.51 -2.11 4.63
CA ALA A 36 11.16 -0.87 4.19
C ALA A 36 11.93 -1.08 2.87
N LEU A 37 12.68 -2.18 2.74
CA LEU A 37 13.45 -2.50 1.54
C LEU A 37 12.58 -2.59 0.26
N VAL A 38 11.33 -3.01 0.40
CA VAL A 38 10.38 -3.07 -0.73
C VAL A 38 10.04 -1.67 -1.26
N LEU A 39 10.00 -0.66 -0.38
CA LEU A 39 9.72 0.73 -0.73
C LEU A 39 10.96 1.47 -1.28
N LEU A 40 12.17 1.00 -0.96
CA LEU A 40 13.42 1.67 -1.32
C LEU A 40 13.91 1.33 -2.74
N ASN A 41 13.36 0.32 -3.39
CA ASN A 41 13.65 -0.03 -4.79
C ASN A 41 12.39 -0.30 -5.62
N PRO A 42 11.49 0.70 -5.79
CA PRO A 42 10.23 0.47 -6.47
C PRO A 42 10.39 0.48 -7.99
N LEU A 43 9.67 -0.42 -8.66
CA LEU A 43 9.34 -0.21 -10.07
C LEU A 43 8.36 0.96 -10.13
N GLN A 44 8.74 2.07 -10.75
CA GLN A 44 7.84 3.22 -10.89
C GLN A 44 6.65 2.85 -11.77
N ALA A 45 5.43 3.09 -11.28
CA ALA A 45 4.23 2.93 -12.09
C ALA A 45 4.21 4.00 -13.20
N ARG A 46 3.84 3.59 -14.42
CA ARG A 46 3.70 4.51 -15.56
C ARG A 46 2.43 5.36 -15.45
N GLU A 47 1.40 4.83 -14.79
CA GLU A 47 0.11 5.48 -14.56
C GLU A 47 -0.36 5.19 -13.13
N PRO A 48 -1.08 6.13 -12.47
CA PRO A 48 -1.71 5.86 -11.18
C PRO A 48 -2.78 4.77 -11.30
N LEU A 49 -2.80 3.80 -10.38
CA LEU A 49 -3.87 2.81 -10.31
C LEU A 49 -5.04 3.37 -9.52
N SER A 50 -6.29 3.14 -9.96
CA SER A 50 -7.46 3.35 -9.11
C SER A 50 -7.49 2.33 -7.97
N PRO A 51 -8.25 2.57 -6.88
CA PRO A 51 -8.40 1.60 -5.79
C PRO A 51 -8.76 0.19 -6.27
N GLU A 52 -9.69 0.07 -7.21
CA GLU A 52 -10.13 -1.22 -7.76
C GLU A 52 -9.02 -1.89 -8.57
N ARG A 53 -8.31 -1.11 -9.40
CA ARG A 53 -7.18 -1.63 -10.18
C ARG A 53 -6.02 -2.03 -9.29
N PHE A 54 -5.83 -1.36 -8.17
CA PHE A 54 -4.83 -1.72 -7.16
C PHE A 54 -5.15 -3.05 -6.49
N VAL A 55 -6.39 -3.24 -6.03
CA VAL A 55 -6.85 -4.53 -5.46
C VAL A 55 -6.71 -5.66 -6.48
N ARG A 56 -7.14 -5.44 -7.72
CA ARG A 56 -6.99 -6.42 -8.80
C ARG A 56 -5.53 -6.75 -9.09
N ALA A 57 -4.65 -5.74 -9.11
CA ALA A 57 -3.22 -5.95 -9.29
C ALA A 57 -2.67 -6.81 -8.15
N THR A 58 -3.00 -6.52 -6.89
CA THR A 58 -2.59 -7.32 -5.73
C THR A 58 -3.04 -8.78 -5.86
N ALA A 59 -4.31 -9.02 -6.23
CA ALA A 59 -4.84 -10.37 -6.41
C ALA A 59 -4.06 -11.17 -7.48
N ALA A 60 -3.64 -10.51 -8.56
CA ALA A 60 -2.90 -11.16 -9.65
C ALA A 60 -1.49 -11.65 -9.24
N TRP A 61 -0.92 -11.12 -8.16
CA TRP A 61 0.41 -11.50 -7.65
C TRP A 61 0.37 -12.54 -6.53
N ILE A 62 -0.81 -12.83 -5.97
CA ILE A 62 -0.99 -13.77 -4.87
C ILE A 62 -1.67 -15.03 -5.42
N GLU A 63 -0.94 -16.15 -5.40
CA GLU A 63 -1.46 -17.43 -5.89
C GLU A 63 -2.74 -17.84 -5.14
N GLY A 64 -3.80 -18.15 -5.90
CA GLY A 64 -5.09 -18.55 -5.34
C GLY A 64 -5.93 -17.41 -4.74
N ALA A 65 -5.46 -16.16 -4.77
CA ALA A 65 -6.24 -15.03 -4.29
C ALA A 65 -7.37 -14.65 -5.25
N THR A 66 -8.49 -14.21 -4.67
CA THR A 66 -9.59 -13.55 -5.37
C THR A 66 -9.50 -12.04 -5.15
N GLU A 67 -10.17 -11.23 -5.98
CA GLU A 67 -10.28 -9.77 -5.72
C GLU A 67 -10.89 -9.50 -4.34
N GLN A 68 -11.83 -10.33 -3.89
CA GLN A 68 -12.46 -10.19 -2.57
C GLN A 68 -11.45 -10.40 -1.44
N THR A 69 -10.67 -11.49 -1.47
CA THR A 69 -9.66 -11.76 -0.43
C THR A 69 -8.53 -10.73 -0.48
N ALA A 70 -8.10 -10.33 -1.68
CA ALA A 70 -7.10 -9.28 -1.84
C ALA A 70 -7.59 -7.93 -1.31
N ALA A 71 -8.87 -7.59 -1.43
CA ALA A 71 -9.41 -6.36 -0.86
C ALA A 71 -9.27 -6.33 0.67
N TRP A 72 -9.54 -7.46 1.34
CA TRP A 72 -9.33 -7.59 2.78
C TRP A 72 -7.86 -7.44 3.16
N ASP A 73 -6.97 -8.13 2.45
CA ASP A 73 -5.52 -8.06 2.71
C ASP A 73 -4.95 -6.66 2.46
N VAL A 74 -5.34 -6.02 1.35
CA VAL A 74 -4.98 -4.64 1.03
C VAL A 74 -5.40 -3.70 2.15
N SER A 75 -6.67 -3.79 2.58
CA SER A 75 -7.16 -2.89 3.61
C SER A 75 -6.44 -3.10 4.94
N ALA A 76 -6.22 -4.35 5.33
CA ALA A 76 -5.48 -4.67 6.56
C ALA A 76 -4.05 -4.12 6.53
N VAL A 77 -3.32 -4.31 5.43
CA VAL A 77 -1.93 -3.84 5.30
C VAL A 77 -1.88 -2.31 5.26
N LEU A 78 -2.75 -1.65 4.50
CA LEU A 78 -2.75 -0.20 4.38
C LEU A 78 -3.18 0.50 5.68
N SER A 79 -4.12 -0.08 6.42
CA SER A 79 -4.48 0.40 7.76
C SER A 79 -3.28 0.34 8.72
N VAL A 80 -2.55 -0.78 8.75
CA VAL A 80 -1.34 -0.92 9.58
C VAL A 80 -0.22 0.05 9.13
N ALA A 81 -0.07 0.25 7.82
CA ALA A 81 0.89 1.21 7.29
C ALA A 81 0.51 2.66 7.68
N ALA A 82 -0.78 3.01 7.67
CA ALA A 82 -1.27 4.30 8.15
C ALA A 82 -0.99 4.50 9.64
N ASP A 83 -1.22 3.47 10.47
CA ASP A 83 -0.94 3.53 11.91
C ASP A 83 0.56 3.76 12.17
N ALA A 84 1.43 3.09 11.42
CA ALA A 84 2.88 3.26 11.53
C ALA A 84 3.36 4.65 11.03
N ALA A 85 2.73 5.16 9.97
CA ALA A 85 3.02 6.45 9.39
C ALA A 85 2.58 7.62 10.29
N GLY A 86 1.42 7.47 10.94
CA GLY A 86 0.71 8.54 11.64
C GLY A 86 -0.05 9.46 10.67
N GLU A 87 -0.98 10.24 11.21
CA GLU A 87 -1.98 11.01 10.43
C GLU A 87 -1.36 11.94 9.37
N GLU A 88 -0.32 12.70 9.73
CA GLU A 88 0.31 13.67 8.83
C GLU A 88 0.94 12.99 7.60
N LEU A 89 1.71 11.91 7.82
CA LEU A 89 2.34 11.19 6.73
C LEU A 89 1.30 10.44 5.90
N THR A 90 0.28 9.86 6.53
CA THR A 90 -0.86 9.23 5.83
C THR A 90 -1.60 10.23 4.94
N GLY A 91 -1.85 11.45 5.41
CA GLY A 91 -2.45 12.51 4.58
C GLY A 91 -1.59 12.83 3.36
N ARG A 92 -0.27 12.97 3.54
CA ARG A 92 0.68 13.20 2.43
C ARG A 92 0.76 12.03 1.44
N ILE A 93 0.61 10.79 1.92
CA ILE A 93 0.51 9.60 1.05
C ILE A 93 -0.78 9.69 0.23
N LEU A 94 -1.93 9.93 0.86
CA LEU A 94 -3.23 10.00 0.18
C LEU A 94 -3.27 11.11 -0.90
N LEU A 95 -2.60 12.25 -0.68
CA LEU A 95 -2.50 13.32 -1.67
C LEU A 95 -1.76 12.92 -2.96
N GLN A 96 -0.99 11.84 -2.94
CA GLN A 96 -0.30 11.32 -4.14
C GLN A 96 -1.10 10.24 -4.87
N LEU A 97 -2.18 9.75 -4.25
CA LEU A 97 -2.98 8.64 -4.77
C LEU A 97 -4.27 9.16 -5.40
N PRO A 98 -4.86 8.42 -6.36
CA PRO A 98 -6.20 8.74 -6.86
C PRO A 98 -7.25 8.77 -5.75
N ALA A 99 -8.36 9.47 -6.01
CA ALA A 99 -9.48 9.53 -5.07
C ALA A 99 -10.04 8.13 -4.73
N GLY A 100 -10.52 7.96 -3.49
CA GLY A 100 -11.10 6.71 -2.97
C GLY A 100 -10.10 5.77 -2.29
N TYR A 101 -8.80 6.10 -2.28
CA TYR A 101 -7.81 5.32 -1.53
C TYR A 101 -7.98 5.40 -0.02
N ASP A 102 -8.53 6.50 0.50
CA ASP A 102 -8.81 6.72 1.92
C ASP A 102 -9.61 5.55 2.53
N LEU A 103 -10.57 5.00 1.78
CA LEU A 103 -11.34 3.81 2.16
C LEU A 103 -10.46 2.56 2.35
N LEU A 104 -9.41 2.39 1.54
CA LEU A 104 -8.48 1.27 1.67
C LEU A 104 -7.57 1.41 2.89
N PHE A 105 -7.24 2.63 3.30
CA PHE A 105 -6.45 2.90 4.50
C PHE A 105 -7.25 2.80 5.81
N GLY A 106 -8.55 2.46 5.76
CA GLY A 106 -9.40 2.40 6.96
C GLY A 106 -9.77 3.78 7.51
N HIS A 107 -9.48 4.85 6.77
CA HIS A 107 -9.87 6.22 7.09
C HIS A 107 -11.00 6.65 6.16
N PRO A 108 -12.28 6.40 6.48
CA PRO A 108 -13.35 7.11 5.79
C PRO A 108 -13.19 8.60 6.12
N GLN A 109 -12.65 9.39 5.18
CA GLN A 109 -12.64 10.84 5.36
C GLN A 109 -14.08 11.30 5.48
N ARG A 110 -14.45 11.82 6.65
CA ARG A 110 -15.72 12.51 6.88
C ARG A 110 -15.55 14.00 6.71
#